data_AF-A0A1C5Q686-F1
#
_entry.id   AF-A0A1C5Q686-F1
#
_cell.length_a   1.000
_cell.length_b   1.000
_cell.length_c   1.000
_cell.angle_alpha   90.00
_cell.angle_beta   90.00
_cell.angle_gamma   90.00
#
_symmetry.space_group_name_H-M   'P 1'
#
loop_
_entity.id
_entity.type
_entity.pdbx_description
1 polymer ?
#
loop_
_entity_poly.entity_id
_entity_poly.type
_entity_poly.pdbx_seq_one_letter_code
_entity_poly.pdbx_strand_id
1 'polypeptide(L)'
;MNQKKKTIVLWGVIIVLAAAVVTLSVILVTKSRKNNDPDGQKNAGTEAVIEGSGQNAEQKAEDGADQKKEKGASDTQKSTDDKKTLYAEVTVGSTWENNGMTAATETVTIYNKTDKAATDWSVDLEFSGKVTIDQLWNGKYTADGSVVHVTAESYNEEIPAGGSIDFGYNLSASDVKPVRCTLMIAGKEVTTVTGEKAAQTDGQSVDSDKKDQSGSNKVTDTKNGKKEDNPYKAHGKLAVSGTDLVDASGSKFQLKGVSTHGLTWFADFVSKDTYQYFKDSFGINLVRFAMYTDTGDSYGYCSGGNKSEIEELLGKGVDAATDLGLYAIIDWHILNDNDPNMHIDDAKDFFDRISKKYASYGNVIYEIANEPNGGTTWDSVKSYAETIIPIIRKNAPDAIIIVGTPTWSQDVDVAAADPITDQTNLMYAVHFYAATHKDDLRNKVQSALDSGLPIFVSEFGLCDASGNGSIDYNQSDAWFDLINDRNLSYAAWNISNKAETSSLFDSSCTKTSGFTDDDLSDSGRYIKEKIESFY
;
A
#
# COMPACT_ATOMS: atom_id res chain seq x y z
N MET A 1 23.95 -36.52 22.56
CA MET A 1 23.06 -35.80 23.51
C MET A 1 23.69 -34.45 23.85
N ASN A 2 22.94 -33.46 24.35
CA ASN A 2 23.39 -32.10 24.69
C ASN A 2 23.87 -31.17 23.53
N GLN A 3 22.94 -30.76 22.66
CA GLN A 3 22.95 -29.38 22.11
C GLN A 3 21.68 -28.56 22.41
N LYS A 4 20.61 -29.16 22.97
CA LYS A 4 19.35 -28.47 23.35
C LYS A 4 19.47 -27.55 24.59
N LYS A 5 20.50 -26.69 24.68
CA LYS A 5 20.72 -25.75 25.81
C LYS A 5 21.22 -24.34 25.45
N LYS A 6 21.12 -23.89 24.18
CA LYS A 6 21.31 -22.47 23.82
C LYS A 6 20.04 -21.73 23.36
N THR A 7 18.96 -22.44 23.00
CA THR A 7 17.74 -21.84 22.42
C THR A 7 16.73 -21.30 23.44
N ILE A 8 17.00 -21.38 24.75
CA ILE A 8 16.01 -21.13 25.82
C ILE A 8 16.05 -19.68 26.35
N VAL A 9 17.09 -18.90 26.03
CA VAL A 9 17.21 -17.51 26.53
C VAL A 9 16.54 -16.48 25.61
N LEU A 10 16.42 -16.76 24.30
CA LEU A 10 15.94 -15.77 23.32
C LEU A 10 14.40 -15.63 23.28
N TRP A 11 13.66 -16.66 23.68
CA TRP A 11 12.18 -16.63 23.74
C TRP A 11 11.62 -15.96 25.01
N GLY A 12 12.48 -15.51 25.94
CA GLY A 12 12.06 -14.93 27.21
C GLY A 12 11.70 -13.43 27.19
N VAL A 13 11.93 -12.72 26.08
CA VAL A 13 11.81 -11.24 26.02
C VAL A 13 10.53 -10.80 25.28
N ILE A 14 10.18 -11.48 24.18
CA ILE A 14 9.05 -11.07 23.31
C ILE A 14 7.70 -11.18 24.05
N ILE A 15 7.55 -12.12 24.99
CA ILE A 15 6.32 -12.31 25.79
C ILE A 15 6.11 -11.18 26.84
N VAL A 16 7.12 -10.36 27.14
CA VAL A 16 7.03 -9.30 28.17
C VAL A 16 6.57 -7.95 27.59
N LEU A 17 6.93 -7.62 26.34
CA LEU A 17 6.61 -6.32 25.75
C LEU A 17 5.12 -6.17 25.38
N ALA A 18 4.46 -7.24 24.95
CA ALA A 18 3.01 -7.24 24.69
C ALA A 18 2.14 -7.04 25.94
N ALA A 19 2.69 -7.18 27.15
CA ALA A 19 1.96 -7.05 28.42
C ALA A 19 2.03 -5.65 29.06
N ALA A 20 2.95 -4.79 28.61
CA ALA A 20 3.24 -3.50 29.26
C ALA A 20 2.33 -2.35 28.80
N VAL A 21 1.80 -2.39 27.57
CA VAL A 21 1.07 -1.28 26.95
C VAL A 21 -0.40 -1.18 27.42
N VAL A 22 -0.96 -2.25 27.99
CA VAL A 22 -2.39 -2.32 28.38
C VAL A 22 -2.63 -1.98 29.86
N THR A 23 -1.58 -1.85 30.70
CA THR A 23 -1.70 -1.74 32.16
C THR A 23 -1.33 -0.38 32.77
N LEU A 24 -1.49 0.72 32.03
CA LEU A 24 -1.33 2.09 32.57
C LEU A 24 -2.53 3.04 32.38
N SER A 25 -3.60 2.60 31.69
CA SER A 25 -4.77 3.45 31.38
C SER A 25 -6.01 3.22 32.28
N VAL A 26 -5.92 2.33 33.28
CA VAL A 26 -7.09 1.86 34.06
C VAL A 26 -7.12 2.37 35.52
N ILE A 27 -6.02 2.96 36.02
CA ILE A 27 -5.94 3.46 37.41
C ILE A 27 -5.99 5.00 37.46
N LEU A 28 -7.16 5.58 37.18
CA LEU A 28 -7.51 6.93 37.69
C LEU A 28 -9.02 7.29 37.71
N VAL A 29 -9.93 6.40 37.29
CA VAL A 29 -11.39 6.70 37.22
C VAL A 29 -12.24 5.87 38.21
N THR A 30 -11.74 5.62 39.43
CA THR A 30 -12.52 5.02 40.54
C THR A 30 -12.19 5.61 41.92
N LYS A 31 -12.32 6.93 42.07
CA LYS A 31 -12.54 7.55 43.39
C LYS A 31 -13.38 8.82 43.30
N SER A 32 -14.08 9.14 44.39
CA SER A 32 -14.86 10.37 44.60
C SER A 32 -16.06 10.64 43.67
N ARG A 33 -17.06 9.74 43.71
CA ARG A 33 -18.46 10.19 43.76
C ARG A 33 -19.00 10.03 45.17
N LYS A 34 -19.02 11.12 45.95
CA LYS A 34 -19.98 11.40 47.03
C LYS A 34 -19.77 12.79 47.64
N ASN A 35 -20.80 13.65 47.52
CA ASN A 35 -21.47 14.37 48.61
C ASN A 35 -20.59 15.14 49.64
N ASN A 36 -20.75 16.46 49.89
CA ASN A 36 -21.87 17.39 49.66
C ASN A 36 -21.41 18.88 49.56
N ASP A 37 -22.33 19.74 49.12
CA ASP A 37 -22.41 21.21 49.36
C ASP A 37 -22.83 21.51 50.84
N PRO A 38 -22.92 22.77 51.38
CA PRO A 38 -22.94 24.07 50.69
C PRO A 38 -22.10 25.21 51.36
N ASP A 39 -22.39 26.45 50.93
CA ASP A 39 -22.21 27.76 51.59
C ASP A 39 -20.83 28.45 51.67
N GLY A 40 -20.75 29.66 51.07
CA GLY A 40 -20.93 30.84 51.93
C GLY A 40 -19.80 31.89 52.07
N GLN A 41 -19.82 32.91 51.20
CA GLN A 41 -19.48 34.33 51.47
C GLN A 41 -18.02 34.82 51.77
N LYS A 42 -17.73 36.00 51.17
CA LYS A 42 -17.06 37.23 51.67
C LYS A 42 -15.65 37.62 51.17
N ASN A 43 -15.49 38.94 51.03
CA ASN A 43 -14.39 39.68 50.40
C ASN A 43 -13.38 40.24 51.42
N ALA A 44 -12.11 40.35 51.02
CA ALA A 44 -11.14 41.44 51.27
C ALA A 44 -9.91 41.16 50.35
N GLY A 45 -9.18 42.11 49.75
CA GLY A 45 -8.38 43.19 50.36
C GLY A 45 -6.95 42.66 50.66
N THR A 46 -5.83 43.26 50.23
CA THR A 46 -5.58 44.64 49.70
C THR A 46 -4.25 44.70 48.89
N GLU A 47 -4.12 45.73 48.04
CA GLU A 47 -2.96 46.36 47.32
C GLU A 47 -1.51 45.86 47.59
N ALA A 48 -0.58 45.83 46.61
CA ALA A 48 0.00 46.99 45.87
C ALA A 48 0.53 46.57 44.45
N VAL A 49 0.58 47.38 43.37
CA VAL A 49 0.95 48.81 43.15
C VAL A 49 2.48 49.00 43.18
N ILE A 50 3.21 49.49 42.17
CA ILE A 50 2.94 50.17 40.87
C ILE A 50 4.08 49.80 39.86
N GLU A 51 4.08 49.99 38.53
CA GLU A 51 3.19 50.63 37.52
C GLU A 51 2.82 49.60 36.40
N GLY A 52 2.85 49.74 35.06
CA GLY A 52 3.17 50.79 34.05
C GLY A 52 3.85 50.21 32.79
N SER A 53 3.66 50.68 31.54
CA SER A 53 2.71 51.65 30.96
C SER A 53 2.41 51.30 29.47
N GLY A 54 1.31 51.82 28.90
CA GLY A 54 0.92 51.60 27.49
C GLY A 54 -0.56 51.28 27.31
N GLN A 55 -1.26 51.94 26.38
CA GLN A 55 -2.73 51.91 26.24
C GLN A 55 -3.19 51.51 24.82
N ASN A 56 -4.51 51.27 24.71
CA ASN A 56 -5.34 51.26 23.50
C ASN A 56 -5.31 49.98 22.64
N ALA A 57 -6.44 49.50 22.10
CA ALA A 57 -7.84 49.86 22.38
C ALA A 57 -8.83 48.73 22.01
N GLU A 58 -10.03 48.85 22.55
CA GLU A 58 -11.22 48.03 22.25
C GLU A 58 -11.61 48.06 20.77
N GLN A 59 -12.22 46.97 20.27
CA GLN A 59 -13.66 46.99 19.94
C GLN A 59 -14.25 45.58 19.71
N LYS A 60 -15.59 45.50 19.80
CA LYS A 60 -16.41 44.28 19.66
C LYS A 60 -16.74 43.94 18.21
N ALA A 61 -17.06 42.67 17.97
CA ALA A 61 -18.14 42.24 17.07
C ALA A 61 -18.87 41.03 17.71
N GLU A 62 -20.14 40.80 17.35
CA GLU A 62 -21.05 39.80 17.95
C GLU A 62 -21.69 38.91 16.86
N ASP A 63 -22.04 37.66 17.22
CA ASP A 63 -22.95 36.67 16.59
C ASP A 63 -22.90 36.33 15.08
N GLY A 64 -23.08 35.03 14.75
CA GLY A 64 -23.24 34.54 13.36
C GLY A 64 -23.33 33.01 13.22
N ALA A 65 -24.55 32.45 13.30
CA ALA A 65 -24.87 31.02 13.44
C ALA A 65 -24.47 30.03 12.30
N ASP A 66 -24.32 28.76 12.71
CA ASP A 66 -24.62 27.48 12.02
C ASP A 66 -24.28 27.24 10.52
N GLN A 67 -23.55 26.14 10.28
CA GLN A 67 -24.03 25.08 9.37
C GLN A 67 -23.39 23.70 9.62
N LYS A 68 -24.11 22.62 9.26
CA LYS A 68 -23.75 21.23 9.53
C LYS A 68 -22.82 20.63 8.46
N LYS A 69 -22.05 19.60 8.85
CA LYS A 69 -21.61 18.52 7.95
C LYS A 69 -22.05 17.17 8.52
N GLU A 70 -22.50 16.27 7.65
CA GLU A 70 -22.93 14.92 8.02
C GLU A 70 -21.74 13.94 8.03
N LYS A 71 -21.93 12.77 8.65
CA LYS A 71 -20.98 11.66 8.66
C LYS A 71 -21.67 10.41 8.10
N GLY A 72 -21.03 9.75 7.14
CA GLY A 72 -21.32 8.33 6.87
C GLY A 72 -20.80 7.46 8.03
N ALA A 73 -21.45 6.32 8.25
CA ALA A 73 -21.05 5.33 9.26
C ALA A 73 -21.25 3.92 8.70
N SER A 74 -20.30 3.01 8.98
CA SER A 74 -20.44 1.58 8.71
C SER A 74 -21.39 0.92 9.72
N ASP A 75 -22.27 0.04 9.24
CA ASP A 75 -23.38 -0.50 10.03
C ASP A 75 -23.32 -2.04 10.12
N THR A 76 -22.69 -2.53 11.19
CA THR A 76 -22.37 -3.96 11.39
C THR A 76 -23.55 -4.74 11.97
N GLN A 77 -24.10 -5.71 11.23
CA GLN A 77 -25.08 -6.67 11.75
C GLN A 77 -24.42 -7.73 12.65
N LYS A 78 -24.21 -7.38 13.92
CA LYS A 78 -23.55 -8.24 14.91
C LYS A 78 -24.53 -9.24 15.56
N SER A 79 -24.14 -10.52 15.65
CA SER A 79 -24.98 -11.56 16.24
C SER A 79 -24.95 -11.48 17.78
N THR A 80 -26.07 -11.08 18.40
CA THR A 80 -26.20 -10.78 19.85
C THR A 80 -26.31 -12.00 20.78
N ASP A 81 -25.70 -13.14 20.43
CA ASP A 81 -25.78 -14.40 21.20
C ASP A 81 -24.41 -15.00 21.51
N ASP A 82 -23.88 -14.66 22.68
CA ASP A 82 -22.56 -15.07 23.22
C ASP A 82 -22.36 -16.60 23.39
N LYS A 83 -23.37 -17.41 23.08
CA LYS A 83 -23.32 -18.89 23.19
C LYS A 83 -22.90 -19.61 21.92
N LYS A 84 -22.84 -18.92 20.78
CA LYS A 84 -22.50 -19.53 19.49
C LYS A 84 -21.00 -19.87 19.43
N THR A 85 -20.68 -21.16 19.31
CA THR A 85 -19.30 -21.67 19.25
C THR A 85 -18.77 -21.83 17.81
N LEU A 86 -19.66 -21.96 16.83
CA LEU A 86 -19.36 -21.95 15.39
C LEU A 86 -20.42 -21.09 14.70
N TYR A 87 -20.02 -19.99 14.06
CA TYR A 87 -20.93 -19.02 13.45
C TYR A 87 -20.24 -18.18 12.37
N ALA A 88 -21.04 -17.58 11.50
CA ALA A 88 -20.60 -16.57 10.53
C ALA A 88 -21.17 -15.19 10.92
N GLU A 89 -20.43 -14.12 10.64
CA GLU A 89 -20.92 -12.72 10.70
C GLU A 89 -20.65 -12.02 9.36
N VAL A 90 -21.62 -11.25 8.88
CA VAL A 90 -21.53 -10.48 7.63
C VAL A 90 -21.17 -9.03 7.97
N THR A 91 -20.11 -8.52 7.34
CA THR A 91 -19.66 -7.14 7.45
C THR A 91 -19.83 -6.45 6.10
N VAL A 92 -20.73 -5.47 6.05
CA VAL A 92 -20.87 -4.57 4.89
C VAL A 92 -19.70 -3.59 4.88
N GLY A 93 -18.92 -3.60 3.80
CA GLY A 93 -17.86 -2.64 3.55
C GLY A 93 -18.37 -1.43 2.77
N SER A 94 -17.69 -1.10 1.67
CA SER A 94 -18.11 -0.03 0.74
C SER A 94 -19.44 -0.36 0.07
N THR A 95 -20.26 0.66 -0.17
CA THR A 95 -21.50 0.58 -0.95
C THR A 95 -21.56 1.67 -2.01
N TRP A 96 -22.19 1.40 -3.15
CA TRP A 96 -22.33 2.32 -4.28
C TRP A 96 -23.62 2.05 -5.08
N GLU A 97 -23.95 2.92 -6.04
CA GLU A 97 -25.03 2.65 -7.01
C GLU A 97 -24.46 1.91 -8.23
N ASN A 98 -25.11 0.82 -8.64
CA ASN A 98 -24.79 0.09 -9.86
C ASN A 98 -26.08 -0.12 -10.68
N ASN A 99 -26.23 0.61 -11.79
CA ASN A 99 -27.36 0.50 -12.72
C ASN A 99 -28.75 0.57 -12.04
N GLY A 100 -28.95 1.50 -11.09
CA GLY A 100 -30.20 1.63 -10.33
C GLY A 100 -30.44 0.58 -9.24
N MET A 101 -29.45 -0.27 -8.95
CA MET A 101 -29.42 -1.15 -7.77
C MET A 101 -28.37 -0.66 -6.76
N THR A 102 -28.47 -1.10 -5.51
CA THR A 102 -27.38 -0.92 -4.54
C THR A 102 -26.36 -2.02 -4.78
N ALA A 103 -25.08 -1.65 -4.87
CA ALA A 103 -23.97 -2.59 -4.88
C ALA A 103 -23.10 -2.42 -3.65
N ALA A 104 -22.41 -3.48 -3.25
CA ALA A 104 -21.55 -3.48 -2.08
C ALA A 104 -20.40 -4.49 -2.19
N THR A 105 -19.40 -4.27 -1.35
CA THR A 105 -18.36 -5.23 -1.00
C THR A 105 -18.68 -5.75 0.40
N GLU A 106 -18.87 -7.06 0.57
CA GLU A 106 -19.12 -7.67 1.88
C GLU A 106 -18.08 -8.75 2.22
N THR A 107 -17.78 -8.89 3.51
CA THR A 107 -16.94 -9.96 4.07
C THR A 107 -17.75 -10.79 5.04
N VAL A 108 -17.66 -12.12 4.93
CA VAL A 108 -18.27 -13.10 5.83
C VAL A 108 -17.16 -13.82 6.59
N THR A 109 -16.98 -13.48 7.87
CA THR A 109 -16.00 -14.15 8.74
C THR A 109 -16.66 -15.32 9.46
N ILE A 110 -16.11 -16.52 9.30
CA ILE A 110 -16.55 -17.75 9.94
C ILE A 110 -15.65 -18.04 11.15
N TYR A 111 -16.21 -17.95 12.35
CA TYR A 111 -15.51 -18.14 13.63
C TYR A 111 -15.72 -19.54 14.20
N ASN A 112 -14.63 -20.18 14.63
CA ASN A 112 -14.63 -21.46 15.35
C ASN A 112 -14.02 -21.29 16.76
N LYS A 113 -14.89 -21.11 17.76
CA LYS A 113 -14.52 -21.01 19.19
C LYS A 113 -14.43 -22.38 19.89
N THR A 114 -14.41 -23.49 19.15
CA THR A 114 -14.28 -24.85 19.74
C THR A 114 -12.82 -25.28 19.91
N ASP A 115 -12.59 -26.37 20.65
CA ASP A 115 -11.27 -26.96 20.89
C ASP A 115 -10.73 -27.80 19.72
N LYS A 116 -11.43 -27.82 18.59
CA LYS A 116 -11.14 -28.67 17.41
C LYS A 116 -11.35 -27.90 16.13
N ALA A 117 -10.60 -28.26 15.09
CA ALA A 117 -10.86 -27.76 13.76
C ALA A 117 -12.20 -28.31 13.22
N ALA A 118 -12.82 -27.57 12.29
CA ALA A 118 -14.04 -27.97 11.62
C ALA A 118 -13.81 -27.95 10.09
N THR A 119 -14.30 -28.96 9.38
CA THR A 119 -14.15 -29.10 7.92
C THR A 119 -15.51 -29.17 7.21
N ASP A 120 -15.50 -29.22 5.88
CA ASP A 120 -16.70 -29.33 5.04
C ASP A 120 -17.71 -28.19 5.31
N TRP A 121 -17.22 -26.95 5.37
CA TRP A 121 -18.04 -25.78 5.63
C TRP A 121 -18.75 -25.26 4.37
N SER A 122 -19.93 -24.68 4.59
CA SER A 122 -20.64 -23.87 3.60
C SER A 122 -21.53 -22.83 4.28
N VAL A 123 -21.85 -21.75 3.56
CA VAL A 123 -22.71 -20.67 4.05
C VAL A 123 -23.79 -20.34 3.02
N ASP A 124 -25.05 -20.33 3.45
CA ASP A 124 -26.17 -19.80 2.65
C ASP A 124 -26.46 -18.35 3.06
N LEU A 125 -26.54 -17.47 2.06
CA LEU A 125 -26.89 -16.05 2.20
C LEU A 125 -28.20 -15.80 1.45
N GLU A 126 -29.28 -15.51 2.17
CA GLU A 126 -30.62 -15.21 1.62
C GLU A 126 -30.86 -13.70 1.68
N PHE A 127 -31.18 -13.09 0.54
CA PHE A 127 -31.43 -11.65 0.38
C PHE A 127 -32.93 -11.36 0.24
N SER A 128 -33.33 -10.11 0.43
CA SER A 128 -34.74 -9.69 0.37
C SER A 128 -35.36 -9.72 -1.04
N GLY A 129 -34.51 -9.73 -2.07
CA GLY A 129 -34.86 -9.75 -3.49
C GLY A 129 -33.80 -10.48 -4.32
N LYS A 130 -33.85 -10.34 -5.65
CA LYS A 130 -32.84 -10.96 -6.51
C LYS A 130 -31.46 -10.34 -6.24
N VAL A 131 -30.45 -11.19 -6.09
CA VAL A 131 -29.04 -10.82 -5.98
C VAL A 131 -28.28 -11.16 -7.26
N THR A 132 -27.27 -10.36 -7.59
CA THR A 132 -26.24 -10.69 -8.57
C THR A 132 -24.90 -10.67 -7.84
N ILE A 133 -24.15 -11.77 -7.86
CA ILE A 133 -22.75 -11.79 -7.41
C ILE A 133 -21.89 -11.42 -8.61
N ASP A 134 -21.15 -10.33 -8.48
CA ASP A 134 -20.26 -9.83 -9.53
C ASP A 134 -18.88 -10.51 -9.40
N GLN A 135 -18.39 -10.68 -8.17
CA GLN A 135 -17.16 -11.41 -7.84
C GLN A 135 -17.26 -12.04 -6.44
N LEU A 136 -16.58 -13.17 -6.19
CA LEU A 136 -16.45 -13.79 -4.86
C LEU A 136 -15.06 -14.45 -4.74
N TRP A 137 -14.44 -14.34 -3.57
CA TRP A 137 -13.10 -14.89 -3.26
C TRP A 137 -13.12 -15.71 -1.96
N ASN A 138 -12.09 -16.53 -1.73
CA ASN A 138 -11.98 -17.50 -0.62
C ASN A 138 -13.16 -18.50 -0.51
N GLY A 139 -13.88 -18.75 -1.61
CA GLY A 139 -14.92 -19.75 -1.69
C GLY A 139 -15.42 -19.97 -3.11
N LYS A 140 -16.16 -21.07 -3.32
CA LYS A 140 -16.90 -21.36 -4.56
C LYS A 140 -18.38 -21.09 -4.32
N TYR A 141 -19.10 -20.52 -5.29
CA TYR A 141 -20.51 -20.20 -5.08
C TYR A 141 -21.44 -20.65 -6.20
N THR A 142 -22.72 -20.78 -5.85
CA THR A 142 -23.85 -20.83 -6.77
C THR A 142 -24.94 -19.88 -6.28
N ALA A 143 -25.42 -18.99 -7.16
CA ALA A 143 -26.52 -18.08 -6.87
C ALA A 143 -27.80 -18.52 -7.59
N ASP A 144 -28.90 -18.65 -6.86
CA ASP A 144 -30.24 -18.90 -7.41
C ASP A 144 -31.25 -17.89 -6.84
N GLY A 145 -31.77 -17.02 -7.72
CA GLY A 145 -32.73 -15.97 -7.37
C GLY A 145 -32.22 -15.01 -6.30
N SER A 146 -32.60 -15.26 -5.05
CA SER A 146 -32.28 -14.48 -3.85
C SER A 146 -31.35 -15.20 -2.87
N VAL A 147 -30.80 -16.37 -3.23
CA VAL A 147 -29.92 -17.16 -2.36
C VAL A 147 -28.55 -17.34 -3.01
N VAL A 148 -27.48 -17.12 -2.24
CA VAL A 148 -26.10 -17.43 -2.61
C VAL A 148 -25.59 -18.51 -1.67
N HIS A 149 -25.34 -19.70 -2.21
CA HIS A 149 -24.70 -20.80 -1.52
C HIS A 149 -23.20 -20.73 -1.76
N VAL A 150 -22.39 -20.68 -0.70
CA VAL A 150 -20.93 -20.58 -0.75
C VAL A 150 -20.31 -21.80 -0.06
N THR A 151 -19.31 -22.41 -0.69
CA THR A 151 -18.59 -23.61 -0.21
C THR A 151 -17.08 -23.36 -0.21
N ALA A 152 -16.34 -24.19 0.53
CA ALA A 152 -14.89 -24.06 0.67
C ALA A 152 -14.09 -24.08 -0.65
N GLU A 153 -12.98 -23.35 -0.64
CA GLU A 153 -11.86 -23.60 -1.54
C GLU A 153 -10.91 -24.66 -0.96
N SER A 154 -10.19 -25.37 -1.83
CA SER A 154 -9.38 -26.53 -1.42
C SER A 154 -8.17 -26.18 -0.53
N TYR A 155 -7.93 -24.89 -0.31
CA TYR A 155 -6.92 -24.37 0.62
C TYR A 155 -7.50 -23.84 1.94
N ASN A 156 -8.82 -23.69 2.07
CA ASN A 156 -9.48 -23.22 3.29
C ASN A 156 -10.61 -24.14 3.78
N GLU A 157 -10.59 -25.43 3.39
CA GLU A 157 -11.55 -26.45 3.84
C GLU A 157 -11.59 -26.62 5.36
N GLU A 158 -10.51 -26.29 6.08
CA GLU A 158 -10.41 -26.33 7.54
C GLU A 158 -10.57 -24.94 8.19
N ILE A 159 -11.49 -24.83 9.15
CA ILE A 159 -11.61 -23.69 10.08
C ILE A 159 -10.86 -24.05 11.37
N PRO A 160 -9.72 -23.41 11.71
CA PRO A 160 -8.87 -23.82 12.82
C PRO A 160 -9.55 -23.76 14.20
N ALA A 161 -9.10 -24.62 15.13
CA ALA A 161 -9.54 -24.63 16.51
C ALA A 161 -9.23 -23.28 17.21
N GLY A 162 -10.25 -22.62 17.77
CA GLY A 162 -10.13 -21.29 18.37
C GLY A 162 -9.88 -20.14 17.39
N GLY A 163 -9.92 -20.42 16.07
CA GLY A 163 -9.60 -19.46 15.01
C GLY A 163 -10.81 -19.01 14.19
N SER A 164 -10.53 -18.46 13.02
CA SER A 164 -11.50 -18.06 12.01
C SER A 164 -10.91 -18.14 10.61
N ILE A 165 -11.78 -18.21 9.61
CA ILE A 165 -11.49 -17.92 8.21
C ILE A 165 -12.48 -16.87 7.72
N ASP A 166 -12.27 -16.30 6.55
CA ASP A 166 -13.23 -15.43 5.89
C ASP A 166 -13.38 -15.75 4.41
N PHE A 167 -14.50 -15.31 3.86
CA PHE A 167 -14.68 -15.12 2.43
C PHE A 167 -15.36 -13.78 2.17
N GLY A 168 -15.37 -13.31 0.92
CA GLY A 168 -16.02 -12.05 0.60
C GLY A 168 -16.45 -11.98 -0.86
N TYR A 169 -17.32 -11.02 -1.15
CA TYR A 169 -17.92 -10.85 -2.47
C TYR A 169 -18.29 -9.40 -2.76
N ASN A 170 -18.31 -9.09 -4.05
CA ASN A 170 -18.98 -7.92 -4.59
C ASN A 170 -20.36 -8.37 -5.11
N LEU A 171 -21.42 -7.71 -4.67
CA LEU A 171 -22.80 -7.99 -5.10
C LEU A 171 -23.55 -6.72 -5.52
N SER A 172 -24.57 -6.93 -6.34
CA SER A 172 -25.56 -5.92 -6.75
C SER A 172 -26.97 -6.45 -6.47
N ALA A 173 -27.77 -5.71 -5.68
CA ALA A 173 -29.09 -6.13 -5.19
C ALA A 173 -30.03 -4.94 -4.88
N SER A 174 -31.31 -5.21 -4.63
CA SER A 174 -32.28 -4.20 -4.17
C SER A 174 -32.05 -3.74 -2.73
N ASP A 175 -31.57 -4.65 -1.88
CA ASP A 175 -30.95 -4.40 -0.58
C ASP A 175 -29.75 -5.34 -0.52
N VAL A 176 -28.57 -4.81 -0.21
CA VAL A 176 -27.33 -5.58 -0.15
C VAL A 176 -27.21 -6.40 1.12
N LYS A 177 -27.97 -6.08 2.18
CA LYS A 177 -27.90 -6.84 3.45
C LYS A 177 -28.67 -8.16 3.34
N PRO A 178 -28.06 -9.32 3.64
CA PRO A 178 -28.78 -10.59 3.67
C PRO A 178 -29.81 -10.62 4.82
N VAL A 179 -31.03 -11.05 4.53
CA VAL A 179 -32.09 -11.30 5.53
C VAL A 179 -31.86 -12.59 6.30
N ARG A 180 -31.03 -13.52 5.80
CA ARG A 180 -30.52 -14.67 6.54
C ARG A 180 -29.07 -15.01 6.13
N CYS A 181 -28.26 -15.36 7.12
CA CYS A 181 -26.96 -16.00 6.93
C CYS A 181 -26.93 -17.32 7.74
N THR A 182 -26.63 -18.44 7.09
CA THR A 182 -26.71 -19.80 7.67
C THR A 182 -25.40 -20.54 7.45
N LEU A 183 -24.68 -20.85 8.54
CA LEU A 183 -23.47 -21.65 8.53
C LEU A 183 -23.80 -23.15 8.65
N MET A 184 -23.29 -23.91 7.69
CA MET A 184 -23.33 -25.37 7.60
C MET A 184 -21.92 -25.94 7.84
N ILE A 185 -21.82 -27.07 8.56
CA ILE A 185 -20.58 -27.84 8.74
C ILE A 185 -20.90 -29.32 8.49
N ALA A 186 -20.15 -29.98 7.60
CA ALA A 186 -20.39 -31.37 7.18
C ALA A 186 -21.86 -31.64 6.80
N GLY A 187 -22.47 -30.71 6.06
CA GLY A 187 -23.85 -30.78 5.59
C GLY A 187 -24.93 -30.61 6.69
N LYS A 188 -24.60 -30.06 7.86
CA LYS A 188 -25.55 -29.79 8.95
C LYS A 188 -25.55 -28.32 9.33
N GLU A 189 -26.73 -27.75 9.56
CA GLU A 189 -26.88 -26.40 10.11
C GLU A 189 -26.26 -26.31 11.51
N VAL A 190 -25.42 -25.30 11.73
CA VAL A 190 -24.75 -25.04 13.02
C VAL A 190 -25.17 -23.70 13.62
N THR A 191 -25.29 -22.66 12.79
CA THR A 191 -25.80 -21.35 13.20
C THR A 191 -26.59 -20.73 12.06
N THR A 192 -27.76 -20.19 12.38
CA THR A 192 -28.46 -19.19 11.55
C THR A 192 -28.49 -17.83 12.26
N VAL A 193 -28.40 -16.76 11.47
CA VAL A 193 -28.62 -15.35 11.83
C VAL A 193 -29.66 -14.79 10.86
N THR A 194 -30.62 -13.99 11.33
CA THR A 194 -31.65 -13.35 10.49
C THR A 194 -31.72 -11.86 10.74
N GLY A 195 -31.69 -11.06 9.66
CA GLY A 195 -31.91 -9.62 9.72
C GLY A 195 -33.38 -9.27 9.96
N GLU A 196 -33.63 -8.07 10.51
CA GLU A 196 -35.00 -7.55 10.68
C GLU A 196 -35.61 -7.15 9.32
N LYS A 197 -36.84 -7.58 9.05
CA LYS A 197 -37.50 -7.34 7.76
C LYS A 197 -38.04 -5.90 7.62
N ALA A 198 -37.54 -5.18 6.62
CA ALA A 198 -38.32 -4.14 5.95
C ALA A 198 -39.42 -4.75 5.06
N ALA A 199 -40.47 -3.99 4.73
CA ALA A 199 -41.66 -4.48 4.04
C ALA A 199 -41.76 -4.01 2.57
N GLN A 200 -42.54 -4.74 1.76
CA GLN A 200 -42.77 -4.47 0.33
C GLN A 200 -43.57 -3.20 0.05
N THR A 201 -43.33 -2.60 -1.13
CA THR A 201 -44.33 -1.90 -1.97
C THR A 201 -43.96 -2.03 -3.46
N ASP A 202 -44.95 -2.04 -4.36
CA ASP A 202 -44.80 -2.48 -5.77
C ASP A 202 -44.68 -1.37 -6.83
N GLY A 203 -44.08 -1.72 -7.99
CA GLY A 203 -44.32 -1.10 -9.31
C GLY A 203 -43.34 0.00 -9.77
N GLN A 204 -43.13 0.26 -11.07
CA GLN A 204 -43.54 -0.45 -12.32
C GLN A 204 -42.66 0.01 -13.52
N SER A 205 -42.67 -0.73 -14.65
CA SER A 205 -41.96 -0.45 -15.94
C SER A 205 -42.23 0.94 -16.57
N VAL A 206 -41.39 1.57 -17.42
CA VAL A 206 -40.93 1.24 -18.81
C VAL A 206 -39.84 2.25 -19.30
N ASP A 207 -39.12 2.15 -20.43
CA ASP A 207 -38.53 1.04 -21.25
C ASP A 207 -37.74 1.62 -22.48
N SER A 208 -36.83 0.83 -23.08
CA SER A 208 -36.33 0.85 -24.48
C SER A 208 -35.26 1.84 -25.04
N ASP A 209 -34.24 1.23 -25.70
CA ASP A 209 -33.67 1.52 -27.05
C ASP A 209 -32.45 2.47 -27.36
N LYS A 210 -31.32 1.84 -27.78
CA LYS A 210 -30.34 2.20 -28.86
C LYS A 210 -29.50 3.52 -28.76
N LYS A 211 -28.27 3.67 -29.33
CA LYS A 211 -27.44 2.88 -30.28
C LYS A 211 -25.95 3.34 -30.29
N ASP A 212 -25.09 2.52 -30.89
CA ASP A 212 -23.72 2.70 -31.42
C ASP A 212 -23.06 4.12 -31.46
N GLN A 213 -21.75 4.17 -31.13
CA GLN A 213 -20.73 4.26 -32.19
C GLN A 213 -19.33 3.76 -31.77
N SER A 214 -18.44 3.55 -32.75
CA SER A 214 -17.11 2.95 -32.61
C SER A 214 -16.00 4.00 -32.77
N GLY A 215 -14.85 3.77 -32.11
CA GLY A 215 -13.70 4.69 -32.10
C GLY A 215 -12.35 3.98 -31.93
N SER A 216 -12.14 2.81 -32.56
CA SER A 216 -10.83 2.15 -32.52
C SER A 216 -9.76 2.96 -33.26
N ASN A 217 -8.69 3.34 -32.57
CA ASN A 217 -7.51 3.93 -33.18
C ASN A 217 -6.28 3.10 -32.80
N LYS A 218 -5.80 2.27 -33.73
CA LYS A 218 -4.74 1.27 -33.47
C LYS A 218 -3.37 1.87 -33.74
N VAL A 219 -2.70 2.36 -32.70
CA VAL A 219 -1.28 2.75 -32.78
C VAL A 219 -0.44 1.51 -33.09
N THR A 220 0.57 1.67 -33.94
CA THR A 220 1.44 0.58 -34.37
C THR A 220 2.55 0.34 -33.36
N ASP A 221 2.40 -0.73 -32.57
CA ASP A 221 3.45 -1.24 -31.68
C ASP A 221 4.73 -1.54 -32.46
N THR A 222 5.82 -0.88 -32.07
CA THR A 222 7.17 -1.13 -32.57
C THR A 222 8.07 -1.57 -31.42
N LYS A 223 8.27 -2.89 -31.29
CA LYS A 223 9.40 -3.48 -30.56
C LYS A 223 10.70 -2.79 -30.98
N ASN A 224 11.22 -1.94 -30.09
CA ASN A 224 12.37 -1.07 -30.33
C ASN A 224 13.24 -1.03 -29.07
N GLY A 225 13.92 -2.13 -28.79
CA GLY A 225 14.97 -2.21 -27.79
C GLY A 225 15.96 -3.30 -28.17
N LYS A 226 17.17 -3.25 -27.61
CA LYS A 226 18.10 -4.38 -27.68
C LYS A 226 18.95 -4.38 -26.41
N LYS A 227 18.65 -5.31 -25.48
CA LYS A 227 19.26 -5.41 -24.14
C LYS A 227 20.71 -4.88 -24.13
N GLU A 228 20.93 -3.75 -23.46
CA GLU A 228 22.19 -3.02 -23.55
C GLU A 228 23.24 -3.59 -22.58
N ASP A 229 24.44 -3.94 -23.08
CA ASP A 229 25.56 -4.41 -22.25
C ASP A 229 25.99 -3.40 -21.15
N ASN A 230 25.63 -2.13 -21.30
CA ASN A 230 25.83 -1.06 -20.31
C ASN A 230 24.85 0.11 -20.59
N PRO A 231 23.64 0.11 -20.00
CA PRO A 231 22.60 1.11 -20.27
C PRO A 231 23.05 2.55 -20.04
N TYR A 232 23.71 2.85 -18.91
CA TYR A 232 24.21 4.19 -18.60
C TYR A 232 25.27 4.69 -19.60
N LYS A 233 26.08 3.80 -20.19
CA LYS A 233 27.03 4.19 -21.25
C LYS A 233 26.33 4.46 -22.59
N ALA A 234 25.18 3.84 -22.85
CA ALA A 234 24.39 4.08 -24.05
C ALA A 234 23.55 5.36 -23.96
N HIS A 235 22.88 5.57 -22.82
CA HIS A 235 21.88 6.64 -22.62
C HIS A 235 22.40 7.82 -21.78
N GLY A 236 23.45 7.65 -20.98
CA GLY A 236 24.06 8.73 -20.22
C GLY A 236 23.19 9.26 -19.08
N LYS A 237 23.36 10.54 -18.75
CA LYS A 237 22.62 11.20 -17.68
C LYS A 237 21.19 11.54 -18.12
N LEU A 238 20.22 11.25 -17.26
CA LEU A 238 18.79 11.45 -17.55
C LEU A 238 18.32 12.86 -17.18
N ALA A 239 17.23 13.28 -17.80
CA ALA A 239 16.46 14.48 -17.44
C ALA A 239 14.95 14.21 -17.57
N VAL A 240 14.12 15.12 -17.07
CA VAL A 240 12.65 15.09 -17.28
C VAL A 240 12.28 16.12 -18.34
N SER A 241 11.44 15.74 -19.30
CA SER A 241 10.99 16.62 -20.39
C SER A 241 9.50 16.42 -20.66
N GLY A 242 8.67 17.42 -20.32
CA GLY A 242 7.23 17.18 -20.17
C GLY A 242 7.00 16.17 -19.06
N THR A 243 6.20 15.14 -19.32
CA THR A 243 5.98 14.00 -18.42
C THR A 243 7.00 12.88 -18.58
N ASP A 244 7.82 12.91 -19.63
CA ASP A 244 8.74 11.84 -19.98
C ASP A 244 10.08 11.94 -19.24
N LEU A 245 10.60 10.77 -18.85
CA LEU A 245 12.03 10.58 -18.60
C LEU A 245 12.75 10.50 -19.96
N VAL A 246 13.83 11.27 -20.12
CA VAL A 246 14.63 11.31 -21.34
C VAL A 246 16.11 11.05 -21.07
N ASP A 247 16.80 10.49 -22.06
CA ASP A 247 18.24 10.25 -22.02
C ASP A 247 19.08 11.50 -22.39
N ALA A 248 20.41 11.35 -22.38
CA ALA A 248 21.34 12.45 -22.66
C ALA A 248 21.31 12.95 -24.13
N SER A 249 20.56 12.29 -25.02
CA SER A 249 20.25 12.79 -26.38
C SER A 249 18.94 13.59 -26.45
N GLY A 250 18.14 13.57 -25.38
CA GLY A 250 16.77 14.07 -25.35
C GLY A 250 15.73 13.08 -25.88
N SER A 251 16.09 11.81 -26.05
CA SER A 251 15.17 10.75 -26.48
C SER A 251 14.39 10.19 -25.30
N LYS A 252 13.10 9.90 -25.47
CA LYS A 252 12.28 9.16 -24.48
C LYS A 252 13.00 7.88 -24.04
N PHE A 253 13.12 7.66 -22.74
CA PHE A 253 13.81 6.49 -22.20
C PHE A 253 13.08 5.92 -20.99
N GLN A 254 12.79 4.62 -21.04
CA GLN A 254 12.05 3.89 -20.01
C GLN A 254 13.03 3.09 -19.13
N LEU A 255 13.07 3.40 -17.83
CA LEU A 255 13.74 2.53 -16.88
C LEU A 255 12.85 1.33 -16.53
N LYS A 256 13.46 0.16 -16.50
CA LYS A 256 12.85 -1.15 -16.24
C LYS A 256 13.73 -1.86 -15.24
N GLY A 257 13.24 -2.02 -14.02
CA GLY A 257 14.05 -2.46 -12.91
C GLY A 257 13.35 -3.38 -11.93
N VAL A 258 14.09 -3.67 -10.87
CA VAL A 258 13.67 -4.45 -9.72
C VAL A 258 14.10 -3.73 -8.45
N SER A 259 13.24 -3.69 -7.45
CA SER A 259 13.55 -3.21 -6.12
C SER A 259 14.12 -4.35 -5.29
N THR A 260 15.12 -4.08 -4.46
CA THR A 260 15.36 -4.96 -3.30
C THR A 260 14.10 -4.96 -2.41
N HIS A 261 13.88 -6.04 -1.65
CA HIS A 261 13.14 -5.87 -0.39
C HIS A 261 13.97 -4.96 0.54
N GLY A 262 13.45 -4.61 1.73
CA GLY A 262 14.21 -3.88 2.74
C GLY A 262 15.63 -4.43 2.95
N LEU A 263 16.63 -3.61 2.60
CA LEU A 263 18.04 -4.01 2.42
C LEU A 263 18.59 -4.81 3.59
N THR A 264 18.21 -4.43 4.80
CA THR A 264 18.73 -4.95 6.08
C THR A 264 18.17 -6.32 6.45
N TRP A 265 16.96 -6.68 6.00
CA TRP A 265 16.42 -8.04 6.17
C TRP A 265 16.95 -9.02 5.11
N PHE A 266 17.26 -8.54 3.89
CA PHE A 266 17.64 -9.36 2.73
C PHE A 266 19.04 -9.03 2.18
N ALA A 267 19.96 -8.66 3.07
CA ALA A 267 21.31 -8.18 2.76
C ALA A 267 22.16 -9.14 1.91
N ASP A 268 21.90 -10.44 1.96
CA ASP A 268 22.57 -11.46 1.16
C ASP A 268 22.30 -11.30 -0.35
N PHE A 269 21.12 -10.80 -0.73
CA PHE A 269 20.79 -10.51 -2.13
C PHE A 269 21.41 -9.19 -2.65
N VAL A 270 21.92 -8.33 -1.76
CA VAL A 270 22.57 -7.06 -2.13
C VAL A 270 23.97 -7.34 -2.68
N SER A 271 24.06 -7.78 -3.94
CA SER A 271 25.31 -8.24 -4.55
C SER A 271 25.38 -7.96 -6.06
N LYS A 272 26.61 -7.82 -6.57
CA LYS A 272 26.86 -7.65 -8.01
C LYS A 272 26.41 -8.87 -8.82
N ASP A 273 26.56 -10.08 -8.28
CA ASP A 273 26.13 -11.32 -8.94
C ASP A 273 24.60 -11.39 -9.08
N THR A 274 23.87 -10.88 -8.08
CA THR A 274 22.40 -10.75 -8.13
C THR A 274 21.97 -9.81 -9.25
N TYR A 275 22.55 -8.61 -9.31
CA TYR A 275 22.17 -7.61 -10.31
C TYR A 275 22.66 -7.96 -11.72
N GLN A 276 23.79 -8.66 -11.84
CA GLN A 276 24.27 -9.24 -13.10
C GLN A 276 23.28 -10.29 -13.62
N TYR A 277 22.75 -11.17 -12.75
CA TYR A 277 21.72 -12.13 -13.13
C TYR A 277 20.45 -11.47 -13.66
N PHE A 278 19.87 -10.50 -12.94
CA PHE A 278 18.68 -9.80 -13.45
C PHE A 278 18.99 -9.03 -14.75
N LYS A 279 20.17 -8.41 -14.87
CA LYS A 279 20.58 -7.72 -16.09
C LYS A 279 20.66 -8.66 -17.29
N ASP A 280 21.33 -9.81 -17.16
CA ASP A 280 21.52 -10.72 -18.29
C ASP A 280 20.25 -11.52 -18.60
N SER A 281 19.57 -12.04 -17.56
CA SER A 281 18.37 -12.86 -17.72
C SER A 281 17.14 -12.02 -18.10
N PHE A 282 16.85 -10.93 -17.40
CA PHE A 282 15.63 -10.12 -17.65
C PHE A 282 15.91 -9.00 -18.65
N GLY A 283 17.09 -8.36 -18.60
CA GLY A 283 17.36 -7.14 -19.36
C GLY A 283 17.01 -5.85 -18.61
N ILE A 284 17.10 -5.87 -17.27
CA ILE A 284 16.93 -4.64 -16.47
C ILE A 284 17.97 -3.58 -16.83
N ASN A 285 17.59 -2.32 -16.73
CA ASN A 285 18.50 -1.18 -16.77
C ASN A 285 18.56 -0.41 -15.43
N LEU A 286 17.76 -0.80 -14.43
CA LEU A 286 17.60 -0.13 -13.14
C LEU A 286 17.57 -1.12 -11.95
N VAL A 287 18.14 -0.73 -10.82
CA VAL A 287 17.90 -1.33 -9.49
C VAL A 287 17.43 -0.25 -8.50
N ARG A 288 16.40 -0.55 -7.70
CA ARG A 288 15.97 0.28 -6.55
C ARG A 288 16.44 -0.35 -5.23
N PHE A 289 16.89 0.50 -4.32
CA PHE A 289 17.52 0.11 -3.05
C PHE A 289 16.68 0.58 -1.86
N ALA A 290 15.69 -0.22 -1.47
CA ALA A 290 14.71 0.11 -0.43
C ALA A 290 15.35 0.14 0.98
N MET A 291 15.75 1.33 1.43
CA MET A 291 16.38 1.54 2.73
C MET A 291 15.34 1.95 3.77
N TYR A 292 14.76 0.97 4.48
CA TYR A 292 13.72 1.21 5.48
C TYR A 292 14.20 2.15 6.58
N THR A 293 13.36 3.11 6.91
CA THR A 293 13.60 4.15 7.91
C THR A 293 13.09 3.71 9.27
N ASP A 294 11.79 3.46 9.42
CA ASP A 294 11.20 2.93 10.66
C ASP A 294 10.54 1.57 10.44
N THR A 295 11.06 0.55 11.13
CA THR A 295 10.57 -0.84 11.05
C THR A 295 9.92 -1.32 12.34
N GLY A 296 9.93 -0.52 13.42
CA GLY A 296 9.62 -0.98 14.77
C GLY A 296 10.59 -2.03 15.34
N ASP A 297 11.65 -2.39 14.61
CA ASP A 297 12.70 -3.32 14.99
C ASP A 297 14.12 -2.75 14.70
N SER A 298 15.15 -3.54 14.97
CA SER A 298 16.56 -3.12 14.84
C SER A 298 17.12 -3.15 13.41
N TYR A 299 16.27 -3.18 12.37
CA TYR A 299 16.71 -3.19 10.97
C TYR A 299 16.42 -1.88 10.22
N GLY A 300 15.58 -0.98 10.76
CA GLY A 300 15.34 0.35 10.19
C GLY A 300 16.42 1.37 10.53
N TYR A 301 16.69 2.28 9.59
CA TYR A 301 17.72 3.32 9.70
C TYR A 301 17.50 4.28 10.87
N CYS A 302 16.24 4.65 11.13
CA CYS A 302 15.82 5.53 12.22
C CYS A 302 15.39 4.74 13.48
N SER A 303 14.88 3.51 13.33
CA SER A 303 14.31 2.69 14.43
C SER A 303 15.32 1.87 15.26
N GLY A 304 16.62 2.08 15.07
CA GLY A 304 17.67 1.48 15.90
C GLY A 304 18.63 0.51 15.20
N GLY A 305 18.55 0.40 13.87
CA GLY A 305 19.61 -0.19 13.06
C GLY A 305 20.89 0.65 13.06
N ASN A 306 22.04 0.05 12.74
CA ASN A 306 23.30 0.79 12.68
C ASN A 306 23.41 1.56 11.36
N LYS A 307 23.07 2.86 11.38
CA LYS A 307 23.13 3.79 10.24
C LYS A 307 24.40 3.66 9.38
N SER A 308 25.57 3.43 9.99
CA SER A 308 26.84 3.26 9.26
C SER A 308 26.90 1.95 8.47
N GLU A 309 26.44 0.84 9.05
CA GLU A 309 26.39 -0.47 8.36
C GLU A 309 25.32 -0.47 7.26
N ILE A 310 24.24 0.29 7.45
CA ILE A 310 23.19 0.47 6.45
C ILE A 310 23.69 1.33 5.28
N GLU A 311 24.40 2.45 5.53
CA GLU A 311 25.06 3.25 4.49
C GLU A 311 26.16 2.47 3.75
N GLU A 312 26.87 1.54 4.42
CA GLU A 312 27.82 0.63 3.77
C GLU A 312 27.12 -0.41 2.87
N LEU A 313 26.01 -1.02 3.34
CA LEU A 313 25.22 -1.99 2.58
C LEU A 313 24.54 -1.34 1.36
N LEU A 314 23.94 -0.17 1.53
CA LEU A 314 23.44 0.68 0.43
C LEU A 314 24.58 1.02 -0.54
N GLY A 315 25.77 1.34 -0.01
CA GLY A 315 26.99 1.55 -0.79
C GLY A 315 27.34 0.38 -1.70
N LYS A 316 27.51 -0.81 -1.11
CA LYS A 316 27.74 -2.07 -1.83
C LYS A 316 26.72 -2.30 -2.95
N GLY A 317 25.45 -1.93 -2.72
CA GLY A 317 24.38 -1.98 -3.72
C GLY A 317 24.57 -1.01 -4.89
N VAL A 318 24.60 0.29 -4.60
CA VAL A 318 24.69 1.37 -5.59
C VAL A 318 25.99 1.30 -6.40
N ASP A 319 27.11 1.01 -5.73
CA ASP A 319 28.41 0.85 -6.37
C ASP A 319 28.38 -0.37 -7.32
N ALA A 320 27.75 -1.49 -6.95
CA ALA A 320 27.60 -2.67 -7.81
C ALA A 320 26.67 -2.44 -9.03
N ALA A 321 25.57 -1.72 -8.88
CA ALA A 321 24.72 -1.34 -10.02
C ALA A 321 25.46 -0.42 -10.99
N THR A 322 26.21 0.56 -10.48
CA THR A 322 27.05 1.46 -11.26
C THR A 322 28.13 0.71 -12.04
N ASP A 323 28.79 -0.26 -11.39
CA ASP A 323 29.81 -1.14 -11.98
C ASP A 323 29.25 -2.01 -13.13
N LEU A 324 27.94 -2.25 -13.16
CA LEU A 324 27.22 -2.96 -14.22
C LEU A 324 26.67 -2.03 -15.31
N GLY A 325 26.75 -0.71 -15.12
CA GLY A 325 26.15 0.29 -16.01
C GLY A 325 24.65 0.49 -15.82
N LEU A 326 24.09 0.05 -14.70
CA LEU A 326 22.68 0.21 -14.36
C LEU A 326 22.43 1.56 -13.67
N TYR A 327 21.21 2.06 -13.78
CA TYR A 327 20.70 3.15 -12.97
C TYR A 327 20.37 2.64 -11.56
N ALA A 328 20.43 3.55 -10.57
CA ALA A 328 20.29 3.23 -9.16
C ALA A 328 19.33 4.22 -8.49
N ILE A 329 18.17 3.76 -8.02
CA ILE A 329 17.30 4.56 -7.13
C ILE A 329 17.72 4.29 -5.69
N ILE A 330 18.19 5.34 -5.01
CA ILE A 330 18.37 5.35 -3.56
C ILE A 330 17.06 5.78 -2.94
N ASP A 331 16.41 4.88 -2.22
CA ASP A 331 15.07 5.05 -1.67
C ASP A 331 15.10 5.21 -0.14
N TRP A 332 14.60 6.36 0.33
CA TRP A 332 14.31 6.63 1.74
C TRP A 332 12.95 6.04 2.09
N HIS A 333 12.98 4.75 2.44
CA HIS A 333 11.81 3.89 2.42
C HIS A 333 10.96 4.02 3.69
N ILE A 334 10.21 5.12 3.78
CA ILE A 334 9.19 5.32 4.81
C ILE A 334 8.02 4.35 4.61
N LEU A 335 7.45 3.86 5.72
CA LEU A 335 6.24 3.05 5.69
C LEU A 335 5.46 3.10 7.02
N ASN A 336 6.08 2.68 8.13
CA ASN A 336 5.46 2.74 9.46
C ASN A 336 5.50 4.16 10.04
N ASP A 337 6.58 4.87 9.74
CA ASP A 337 6.75 6.32 9.84
C ASP A 337 5.97 7.02 8.71
N ASN A 338 4.64 6.91 8.79
CA ASN A 338 3.71 7.21 7.70
C ASN A 338 3.75 8.67 7.16
N ASP A 339 4.32 9.60 7.93
CA ASP A 339 4.56 10.98 7.47
C ASP A 339 6.07 11.21 7.32
N PRO A 340 6.58 11.64 6.14
CA PRO A 340 8.00 11.83 5.92
C PRO A 340 8.63 12.88 6.85
N ASN A 341 7.82 13.76 7.46
CA ASN A 341 8.32 14.74 8.42
C ASN A 341 8.73 14.12 9.77
N MET A 342 8.33 12.88 10.09
CA MET A 342 8.63 12.22 11.37
C MET A 342 10.13 12.11 11.67
N HIS A 343 10.93 11.74 10.66
CA HIS A 343 12.38 11.58 10.76
C HIS A 343 13.14 12.61 9.90
N ILE A 344 12.56 13.80 9.71
CA ILE A 344 13.07 14.79 8.73
C ILE A 344 14.51 15.24 8.99
N ASP A 345 14.96 15.34 10.23
CA ASP A 345 16.34 15.76 10.54
C ASP A 345 17.35 14.66 10.16
N ASP A 346 17.00 13.38 10.35
CA ASP A 346 17.80 12.26 9.84
C ASP A 346 17.79 12.19 8.31
N ALA A 347 16.66 12.51 7.66
CA ALA A 347 16.56 12.58 6.21
C ALA A 347 17.47 13.70 5.63
N LYS A 348 17.47 14.90 6.23
CA LYS A 348 18.37 16.01 5.84
C LYS A 348 19.84 15.58 5.90
N ASP A 349 20.21 14.93 7.00
CA ASP A 349 21.59 14.52 7.28
C ASP A 349 22.04 13.38 6.35
N PHE A 350 21.17 12.40 6.11
CA PHE A 350 21.36 11.33 5.13
C PHE A 350 21.53 11.90 3.72
N PHE A 351 20.59 12.73 3.26
CA PHE A 351 20.62 13.25 1.89
C PHE A 351 21.78 14.20 1.62
N ASP A 352 22.28 15.01 2.59
CA ASP A 352 23.53 15.78 2.36
C ASP A 352 24.75 14.87 2.22
N ARG A 353 24.87 13.82 3.05
CA ARG A 353 25.99 12.87 2.95
C ARG A 353 25.94 12.06 1.65
N ILE A 354 24.78 11.51 1.32
CA ILE A 354 24.60 10.56 0.22
C ILE A 354 24.62 11.25 -1.15
N SER A 355 23.95 12.40 -1.31
CA SER A 355 24.06 13.19 -2.55
C SER A 355 25.47 13.69 -2.80
N LYS A 356 26.25 13.95 -1.74
CA LYS A 356 27.67 14.30 -1.82
C LYS A 356 28.58 13.10 -2.10
N LYS A 357 28.29 11.91 -1.58
CA LYS A 357 29.01 10.65 -1.92
C LYS A 357 28.89 10.37 -3.42
N TYR A 358 27.68 10.51 -3.97
CA TYR A 358 27.36 10.16 -5.35
C TYR A 358 27.30 11.36 -6.32
N ALA A 359 27.86 12.51 -5.96
CA ALA A 359 27.82 13.72 -6.80
C ALA A 359 28.42 13.55 -8.22
N SER A 360 29.31 12.56 -8.41
CA SER A 360 29.88 12.22 -9.73
C SER A 360 29.15 11.08 -10.47
N TYR A 361 28.10 10.50 -9.88
CA TYR A 361 27.37 9.33 -10.41
C TYR A 361 26.13 9.80 -11.17
N GLY A 362 26.25 9.97 -12.49
CA GLY A 362 25.14 10.42 -13.35
C GLY A 362 24.01 9.38 -13.55
N ASN A 363 24.15 8.19 -12.96
CA ASN A 363 23.19 7.09 -12.97
C ASN A 363 22.36 6.97 -11.68
N VAL A 364 22.62 7.81 -10.66
CA VAL A 364 21.90 7.80 -9.39
C VAL A 364 20.67 8.70 -9.40
N ILE A 365 19.57 8.17 -8.87
CA ILE A 365 18.26 8.78 -8.70
C ILE A 365 17.95 8.75 -7.19
N TYR A 366 17.25 9.77 -6.67
CA TYR A 366 16.90 9.87 -5.25
C TYR A 366 15.39 9.79 -5.08
N GLU A 367 14.88 8.77 -4.40
CA GLU A 367 13.49 8.67 -3.99
C GLU A 367 13.40 9.09 -2.52
N ILE A 368 12.76 10.24 -2.26
CA ILE A 368 12.90 10.93 -0.97
C ILE A 368 11.88 10.50 0.09
N ALA A 369 10.83 9.78 -0.31
CA ALA A 369 9.85 9.16 0.57
C ALA A 369 9.08 8.10 -0.24
N ASN A 370 9.23 6.82 0.11
CA ASN A 370 8.51 5.70 -0.50
C ASN A 370 6.97 5.86 -0.46
N GLU A 371 6.36 5.76 0.73
CA GLU A 371 4.89 5.67 0.86
C GLU A 371 4.34 6.55 2.00
N PRO A 372 4.16 7.86 1.76
CA PRO A 372 3.33 8.72 2.62
C PRO A 372 1.91 8.14 2.78
N ASN A 373 1.51 7.86 4.01
CA ASN A 373 0.24 7.16 4.29
C ASN A 373 -0.38 7.57 5.64
N GLY A 374 -1.31 6.78 6.19
CA GLY A 374 -1.86 7.01 7.54
C GLY A 374 -2.68 8.29 7.75
N GLY A 375 -3.03 9.00 6.66
CA GLY A 375 -3.71 10.31 6.70
C GLY A 375 -2.79 11.51 6.46
N THR A 376 -1.50 11.29 6.16
CA THR A 376 -0.58 12.32 5.66
C THR A 376 -1.10 12.96 4.37
N THR A 377 -1.10 14.28 4.31
CA THR A 377 -1.63 15.07 3.19
C THR A 377 -0.54 15.45 2.19
N TRP A 378 -0.94 15.85 0.97
CA TRP A 378 0.01 16.35 -0.03
C TRP A 378 0.81 17.57 0.50
N ASP A 379 0.16 18.51 1.20
CA ASP A 379 0.82 19.65 1.85
C ASP A 379 2.00 19.22 2.75
N SER A 380 1.83 18.13 3.50
CA SER A 380 2.87 17.59 4.42
C SER A 380 4.06 17.02 3.64
N VAL A 381 3.78 16.25 2.58
CA VAL A 381 4.79 15.67 1.68
C VAL A 381 5.52 16.74 0.88
N LYS A 382 4.80 17.75 0.40
CA LYS A 382 5.34 18.90 -0.33
C LYS A 382 6.25 19.76 0.54
N SER A 383 5.83 20.08 1.77
CA SER A 383 6.67 20.77 2.76
C SER A 383 7.96 20.01 3.08
N TYR A 384 7.89 18.68 3.17
CA TYR A 384 9.08 17.83 3.30
C TYR A 384 9.97 17.87 2.05
N ALA A 385 9.39 17.74 0.86
CA ALA A 385 10.11 17.76 -0.41
C ALA A 385 10.82 19.10 -0.67
N GLU A 386 10.15 20.22 -0.42
CA GLU A 386 10.71 21.58 -0.47
C GLU A 386 11.87 21.77 0.54
N THR A 387 11.93 20.98 1.61
CA THR A 387 13.04 20.97 2.57
C THR A 387 14.22 20.08 2.12
N ILE A 388 13.94 18.91 1.54
CA ILE A 388 14.97 17.92 1.19
C ILE A 388 15.58 18.15 -0.21
N ILE A 389 14.79 18.57 -1.20
CA ILE A 389 15.27 18.79 -2.58
C ILE A 389 16.44 19.79 -2.63
N PRO A 390 16.43 20.96 -1.94
CA PRO A 390 17.56 21.88 -1.93
C PRO A 390 18.86 21.28 -1.38
N ILE A 391 18.78 20.33 -0.45
CA ILE A 391 19.93 19.63 0.15
C ILE A 391 20.55 18.67 -0.87
N ILE A 392 19.74 17.94 -1.62
CA ILE A 392 20.22 17.10 -2.73
C ILE A 392 20.80 18.00 -3.83
N ARG A 393 20.09 19.05 -4.24
CA ARG A 393 20.48 19.98 -5.32
C ARG A 393 21.80 20.72 -5.06
N LYS A 394 22.15 20.98 -3.80
CA LYS A 394 23.45 21.52 -3.37
C LYS A 394 24.65 20.67 -3.82
N ASN A 395 24.49 19.35 -3.90
CA ASN A 395 25.56 18.41 -4.29
C ASN A 395 25.31 17.78 -5.68
N ALA A 396 24.04 17.59 -6.07
CA ALA A 396 23.57 16.98 -7.30
C ALA A 396 22.46 17.86 -7.95
N PRO A 397 22.84 18.97 -8.62
CA PRO A 397 21.93 20.07 -9.00
C PRO A 397 20.87 19.71 -10.04
N ASP A 398 21.04 18.58 -10.72
CA ASP A 398 20.29 18.16 -11.91
C ASP A 398 19.98 16.64 -11.90
N ALA A 399 20.18 15.94 -10.77
CA ALA A 399 19.78 14.54 -10.64
C ALA A 399 18.25 14.37 -10.67
N ILE A 400 17.75 13.22 -11.12
CA ILE A 400 16.33 12.87 -10.99
C ILE A 400 16.00 12.70 -9.50
N ILE A 401 14.89 13.30 -9.05
CA ILE A 401 14.33 13.09 -7.71
C ILE A 401 12.90 12.59 -7.86
N ILE A 402 12.58 11.47 -7.21
CA ILE A 402 11.23 10.91 -7.11
C ILE A 402 10.65 11.34 -5.76
N VAL A 403 9.44 11.89 -5.77
CA VAL A 403 8.70 12.33 -4.58
C VAL A 403 7.50 11.40 -4.37
N GLY A 404 7.36 10.81 -3.19
CA GLY A 404 6.20 10.03 -2.79
C GLY A 404 4.89 10.81 -2.92
N THR A 405 3.75 10.13 -3.01
CA THR A 405 2.42 10.77 -2.96
C THR A 405 1.57 10.20 -1.82
N PRO A 406 0.48 10.86 -1.40
CA PRO A 406 -0.37 10.35 -0.32
C PRO A 406 -1.02 8.99 -0.64
N THR A 407 -1.52 8.34 0.42
CA THR A 407 -2.22 7.04 0.36
C THR A 407 -1.35 5.92 -0.22
N TRP A 408 -0.15 5.73 0.35
CA TRP A 408 0.85 4.77 -0.14
C TRP A 408 1.25 5.03 -1.60
N SER A 409 1.62 6.28 -1.90
CA SER A 409 1.96 6.74 -3.24
C SER A 409 0.87 6.40 -4.28
N GLN A 410 -0.36 6.85 -4.06
CA GLN A 410 -1.48 6.66 -4.98
C GLN A 410 -2.15 7.97 -5.42
N ASP A 411 -2.08 9.03 -4.62
CA ASP A 411 -2.77 10.31 -4.87
C ASP A 411 -1.98 11.27 -5.78
N VAL A 412 -1.51 10.74 -6.91
CA VAL A 412 -0.83 11.51 -7.98
C VAL A 412 -1.73 12.56 -8.63
N ASP A 413 -3.04 12.37 -8.60
CA ASP A 413 -4.03 13.36 -9.03
C ASP A 413 -4.08 14.58 -8.09
N VAL A 414 -3.87 14.38 -6.79
CA VAL A 414 -3.73 15.46 -5.81
C VAL A 414 -2.41 16.20 -6.00
N ALA A 415 -1.31 15.46 -6.23
CA ALA A 415 -0.01 16.07 -6.53
C ALA A 415 0.00 16.85 -7.86
N ALA A 416 -0.78 16.42 -8.86
CA ALA A 416 -0.96 17.13 -10.13
C ALA A 416 -1.76 18.44 -9.99
N ALA A 417 -2.60 18.57 -8.94
CA ALA A 417 -3.38 19.78 -8.69
C ALA A 417 -2.56 20.91 -8.02
N ASP A 418 -1.49 20.58 -7.28
CA ASP A 418 -0.56 21.56 -6.70
C ASP A 418 0.91 21.07 -6.74
N PRO A 419 1.52 20.95 -7.93
CA PRO A 419 2.88 20.42 -8.08
C PRO A 419 3.96 21.36 -7.52
N ILE A 420 5.16 20.82 -7.31
CA ILE A 420 6.37 21.60 -7.04
C ILE A 420 6.86 22.18 -8.37
N THR A 421 6.96 23.51 -8.48
CA THR A 421 7.11 24.23 -9.76
C THR A 421 8.37 25.11 -9.88
N ASP A 422 9.11 25.31 -8.79
CA ASP A 422 10.40 26.02 -8.77
C ASP A 422 11.61 25.09 -9.02
N GLN A 423 11.36 23.78 -9.11
CA GLN A 423 12.36 22.72 -9.28
C GLN A 423 12.30 22.09 -10.68
N THR A 424 13.38 21.42 -11.06
CA THR A 424 13.47 20.63 -12.31
C THR A 424 13.91 19.20 -12.01
N ASN A 425 13.77 18.29 -12.99
CA ASN A 425 14.10 16.86 -12.85
C ASN A 425 13.42 16.21 -11.62
N LEU A 426 12.15 16.54 -11.40
CA LEU A 426 11.28 15.87 -10.44
C LEU A 426 10.35 14.88 -11.16
N MET A 427 10.09 13.76 -10.51
CA MET A 427 9.02 12.82 -10.87
C MET A 427 8.26 12.45 -9.58
N TYR A 428 7.03 11.95 -9.74
CA TYR A 428 6.12 11.67 -8.64
C TYR A 428 5.81 10.17 -8.62
N ALA A 429 5.89 9.56 -7.45
CA ALA A 429 5.70 8.12 -7.28
C ALA A 429 4.21 7.74 -7.44
N VAL A 430 3.96 6.67 -8.20
CA VAL A 430 2.73 5.88 -8.06
C VAL A 430 3.08 4.41 -7.80
N HIS A 431 2.53 3.81 -6.76
CA HIS A 431 2.73 2.39 -6.44
C HIS A 431 1.43 1.60 -6.66
N PHE A 432 1.54 0.39 -7.20
CA PHE A 432 0.38 -0.47 -7.40
C PHE A 432 0.63 -1.94 -7.09
N TYR A 433 -0.40 -2.59 -6.58
CA TYR A 433 -0.47 -4.04 -6.44
C TYR A 433 -1.66 -4.53 -7.27
N ALA A 434 -1.39 -5.22 -8.37
CA ALA A 434 -2.32 -5.36 -9.50
C ALA A 434 -3.65 -6.06 -9.14
N ALA A 435 -3.66 -6.97 -8.16
CA ALA A 435 -4.90 -7.61 -7.71
C ALA A 435 -5.81 -6.67 -6.89
N THR A 436 -5.26 -5.58 -6.34
CA THR A 436 -6.00 -4.56 -5.56
C THR A 436 -6.26 -3.29 -6.38
N HIS A 437 -5.23 -2.68 -6.97
CA HIS A 437 -5.33 -1.37 -7.61
C HIS A 437 -5.59 -1.55 -9.12
N LYS A 438 -6.77 -1.10 -9.57
CA LYS A 438 -7.29 -1.37 -10.92
C LYS A 438 -7.55 -0.06 -11.67
N ASP A 439 -8.65 0.05 -12.42
CA ASP A 439 -8.88 1.19 -13.32
C ASP A 439 -8.93 2.55 -12.60
N ASP A 440 -9.41 2.63 -11.36
CA ASP A 440 -9.44 3.90 -10.62
C ASP A 440 -8.05 4.53 -10.45
N LEU A 441 -7.04 3.73 -10.10
CA LEU A 441 -5.66 4.22 -9.98
C LEU A 441 -5.02 4.45 -11.35
N ARG A 442 -5.31 3.61 -12.35
CA ARG A 442 -4.90 3.87 -13.75
C ARG A 442 -5.49 5.17 -14.31
N ASN A 443 -6.70 5.53 -13.88
CA ASN A 443 -7.37 6.78 -14.26
C ASN A 443 -6.77 7.99 -13.54
N LYS A 444 -6.38 7.87 -12.26
CA LYS A 444 -5.57 8.90 -11.58
C LYS A 444 -4.24 9.16 -12.29
N VAL A 445 -3.49 8.09 -12.60
CA VAL A 445 -2.20 8.16 -13.31
C VAL A 445 -2.35 8.87 -14.66
N GLN A 446 -3.33 8.46 -15.48
CA GLN A 446 -3.61 9.12 -16.75
C GLN A 446 -4.01 10.59 -16.56
N SER A 447 -4.90 10.91 -15.62
CA SER A 447 -5.34 12.28 -15.37
C SER A 447 -4.20 13.21 -14.93
N ALA A 448 -3.28 12.69 -14.12
CA ALA A 448 -2.09 13.41 -13.67
C ALA A 448 -1.07 13.62 -14.79
N LEU A 449 -0.81 12.60 -15.62
CA LEU A 449 0.04 12.70 -16.82
C LEU A 449 -0.52 13.69 -17.83
N ASP A 450 -1.83 13.62 -18.10
CA ASP A 450 -2.51 14.49 -19.06
C ASP A 450 -2.61 15.94 -18.52
N SER A 451 -2.47 16.13 -17.20
CA SER A 451 -2.27 17.42 -16.54
C SER A 451 -0.81 17.90 -16.51
N GLY A 452 0.14 17.08 -16.99
CA GLY A 452 1.56 17.42 -17.10
C GLY A 452 2.46 16.95 -15.94
N LEU A 453 1.98 16.13 -15.01
CA LEU A 453 2.78 15.59 -13.91
C LEU A 453 3.66 14.42 -14.38
N PRO A 454 5.00 14.45 -14.22
CA PRO A 454 5.88 13.34 -14.58
C PRO A 454 5.77 12.21 -13.54
N ILE A 455 5.38 11.00 -13.94
CA ILE A 455 5.13 9.88 -13.01
C ILE A 455 6.17 8.77 -13.16
N PHE A 456 6.58 8.19 -12.03
CA PHE A 456 7.45 7.03 -11.92
C PHE A 456 6.74 5.93 -11.11
N VAL A 457 6.78 4.68 -11.57
CA VAL A 457 6.27 3.51 -10.84
C VAL A 457 7.38 2.92 -9.97
N SER A 458 7.75 3.62 -8.89
CA SER A 458 8.94 3.28 -8.08
C SER A 458 8.82 1.91 -7.41
N GLU A 459 7.60 1.46 -7.14
CA GLU A 459 7.30 0.12 -6.68
C GLU A 459 6.02 -0.42 -7.32
N PHE A 460 6.00 -1.71 -7.66
CA PHE A 460 4.74 -2.43 -7.94
C PHE A 460 4.84 -3.93 -7.67
N GLY A 461 3.70 -4.56 -7.42
CA GLY A 461 3.53 -6.01 -7.34
C GLY A 461 2.38 -6.53 -8.21
N LEU A 462 2.41 -7.83 -8.54
CA LEU A 462 1.36 -8.48 -9.36
C LEU A 462 0.17 -9.01 -8.55
N CYS A 463 0.35 -9.10 -7.23
CA CYS A 463 -0.57 -9.69 -6.27
C CYS A 463 -1.41 -8.61 -5.57
N ASP A 464 -1.92 -8.86 -4.36
CA ASP A 464 -2.63 -7.84 -3.57
C ASP A 464 -1.67 -6.98 -2.73
N ALA A 465 -2.18 -5.85 -2.24
CA ALA A 465 -1.44 -4.82 -1.52
C ALA A 465 -0.80 -5.26 -0.18
N SER A 466 -0.98 -6.51 0.25
CA SER A 466 -0.17 -7.10 1.34
C SER A 466 1.23 -7.54 0.92
N GLY A 467 1.56 -7.46 -0.38
CA GLY A 467 2.76 -8.09 -0.97
C GLY A 467 2.61 -9.60 -1.17
N ASN A 468 1.41 -10.14 -0.95
CA ASN A 468 1.08 -11.55 -0.98
C ASN A 468 -0.26 -11.79 -1.71
N GLY A 469 -0.81 -13.01 -1.63
CA GLY A 469 -2.10 -13.37 -2.22
C GLY A 469 -1.98 -13.93 -3.64
N SER A 470 -3.05 -13.87 -4.43
CA SER A 470 -3.04 -14.38 -5.82
C SER A 470 -2.56 -13.33 -6.81
N ILE A 471 -1.83 -13.76 -7.84
CA ILE A 471 -1.44 -12.91 -8.97
C ILE A 471 -2.66 -12.61 -9.85
N ASP A 472 -2.97 -11.34 -10.09
CA ASP A 472 -3.97 -10.92 -11.08
C ASP A 472 -3.27 -10.59 -12.40
N TYR A 473 -3.06 -11.62 -13.22
CA TYR A 473 -2.39 -11.50 -14.52
C TYR A 473 -3.12 -10.52 -15.47
N ASN A 474 -4.45 -10.50 -15.46
CA ASN A 474 -5.23 -9.62 -16.35
C ASN A 474 -5.07 -8.14 -15.97
N GLN A 475 -5.02 -7.84 -14.67
CA GLN A 475 -4.74 -6.48 -14.19
C GLN A 475 -3.28 -6.10 -14.36
N SER A 476 -2.36 -7.07 -14.24
CA SER A 476 -0.94 -6.88 -14.53
C SER A 476 -0.73 -6.54 -16.02
N ASP A 477 -1.41 -7.25 -16.93
CA ASP A 477 -1.44 -6.91 -18.37
C ASP A 477 -1.92 -5.46 -18.58
N ALA A 478 -3.06 -5.08 -18.00
CA ALA A 478 -3.62 -3.73 -18.14
C ALA A 478 -2.73 -2.62 -17.54
N TRP A 479 -1.94 -2.93 -16.51
CA TRP A 479 -0.91 -2.03 -15.98
C TRP A 479 0.28 -1.90 -16.93
N PHE A 480 0.77 -3.02 -17.49
CA PHE A 480 1.86 -2.98 -18.46
C PHE A 480 1.46 -2.28 -19.77
N ASP A 481 0.20 -2.40 -20.21
CA ASP A 481 -0.33 -1.64 -21.35
C ASP A 481 -0.25 -0.12 -21.10
N LEU A 482 -0.70 0.36 -19.92
CA LEU A 482 -0.59 1.78 -19.55
C LEU A 482 0.87 2.24 -19.41
N ILE A 483 1.71 1.43 -18.78
CA ILE A 483 3.14 1.68 -18.61
C ILE A 483 3.83 1.86 -19.97
N ASN A 484 3.48 1.05 -20.97
CA ASN A 484 4.07 1.11 -22.30
C ASN A 484 3.49 2.26 -23.15
N ASP A 485 2.17 2.49 -23.11
CA ASP A 485 1.51 3.63 -23.79
C ASP A 485 2.07 4.98 -23.32
N ARG A 486 2.20 5.16 -22.01
CA ARG A 486 2.65 6.41 -21.38
C ARG A 486 4.16 6.46 -21.10
N ASN A 487 4.96 5.50 -21.57
CA ASN A 487 6.42 5.45 -21.40
C ASN A 487 6.88 5.53 -19.91
N LEU A 488 6.08 4.97 -19.00
CA LEU A 488 6.34 5.04 -17.56
C LEU A 488 7.51 4.14 -17.16
N SER A 489 8.42 4.68 -16.36
CA SER A 489 9.53 3.92 -15.78
C SER A 489 9.09 3.17 -14.53
N TYR A 490 9.65 1.99 -14.27
CA TYR A 490 9.20 1.11 -13.18
C TYR A 490 10.32 0.31 -12.48
N ALA A 491 10.09 -0.05 -11.22
CA ALA A 491 10.84 -1.09 -10.51
C ALA A 491 9.91 -2.07 -9.77
N ALA A 492 10.11 -3.37 -9.98
CA ALA A 492 9.24 -4.40 -9.42
C ALA A 492 9.63 -4.83 -8.00
N TRP A 493 8.65 -4.97 -7.10
CA TRP A 493 8.79 -5.56 -5.77
C TRP A 493 8.69 -7.09 -5.87
N ASN A 494 9.63 -7.89 -5.36
CA ASN A 494 10.93 -7.54 -4.75
C ASN A 494 12.02 -8.61 -4.94
N ILE A 495 13.30 -8.20 -4.92
CA ILE A 495 14.43 -9.14 -4.80
C ILE A 495 14.49 -9.65 -3.35
N SER A 496 13.82 -10.77 -3.12
CA SER A 496 14.03 -11.68 -1.98
C SER A 496 13.57 -13.09 -2.34
N ASN A 497 13.72 -14.01 -1.39
CA ASN A 497 13.10 -15.34 -1.33
C ASN A 497 12.09 -15.45 -0.17
N LYS A 498 11.48 -14.33 0.25
CA LYS A 498 10.46 -14.32 1.32
C LYS A 498 9.26 -15.16 0.89
N ALA A 499 8.61 -15.84 1.83
CA ALA A 499 7.47 -16.72 1.56
C ALA A 499 6.17 -15.93 1.31
N GLU A 500 6.17 -15.12 0.25
CA GLU A 500 5.07 -14.27 -0.20
C GLU A 500 5.11 -14.12 -1.73
N THR A 501 3.95 -13.82 -2.33
CA THR A 501 3.80 -13.82 -3.79
C THR A 501 4.63 -12.77 -4.52
N SER A 502 4.97 -11.64 -3.90
CA SER A 502 5.79 -10.58 -4.55
C SER A 502 7.29 -10.88 -4.65
N SER A 503 7.83 -11.84 -3.88
CA SER A 503 9.24 -12.25 -4.00
C SER A 503 9.58 -12.69 -5.42
N LEU A 504 10.68 -12.18 -6.00
CA LEU A 504 11.14 -12.54 -7.35
C LEU A 504 11.82 -13.92 -7.40
N PHE A 505 12.47 -14.34 -6.30
CA PHE A 505 12.97 -15.72 -6.15
C PHE A 505 11.95 -16.58 -5.39
N ASP A 506 11.91 -17.87 -5.73
CA ASP A 506 11.08 -18.83 -5.01
C ASP A 506 11.55 -18.99 -3.54
N SER A 507 10.60 -19.26 -2.64
CA SER A 507 10.89 -19.42 -1.21
C SER A 507 11.84 -20.59 -0.86
N SER A 508 12.01 -21.55 -1.77
CA SER A 508 12.99 -22.63 -1.67
C SER A 508 14.39 -22.27 -2.19
N CYS A 509 14.55 -21.13 -2.88
CA CYS A 509 15.84 -20.63 -3.32
C CYS A 509 16.73 -20.33 -2.12
N THR A 510 17.88 -20.99 -2.05
CA THR A 510 18.91 -20.82 -1.01
C THR A 510 20.24 -20.32 -1.58
N LYS A 511 20.23 -19.86 -2.84
CA LYS A 511 21.37 -19.26 -3.53
C LYS A 511 21.49 -17.78 -3.19
N THR A 512 22.72 -17.27 -3.19
CA THR A 512 23.05 -15.83 -3.11
C THR A 512 23.83 -15.34 -4.34
N SER A 513 24.22 -16.27 -5.21
CA SER A 513 24.80 -16.04 -6.54
C SER A 513 24.62 -17.31 -7.40
N GLY A 514 24.93 -17.24 -8.70
CA GLY A 514 24.76 -18.38 -9.61
C GLY A 514 23.29 -18.76 -9.86
N PHE A 515 22.41 -17.76 -9.86
CA PHE A 515 20.98 -17.88 -10.11
C PHE A 515 20.67 -18.36 -11.54
N THR A 516 19.50 -18.97 -11.69
CA THR A 516 18.93 -19.57 -12.90
C THR A 516 17.41 -19.34 -12.88
N ASP A 517 16.75 -19.39 -14.03
CA ASP A 517 15.29 -19.15 -14.12
C ASP A 517 14.46 -20.15 -13.28
N ASP A 518 15.01 -21.34 -12.99
CA ASP A 518 14.45 -22.34 -12.08
C ASP A 518 14.37 -21.86 -10.60
N ASP A 519 15.15 -20.84 -10.21
CA ASP A 519 15.12 -20.25 -8.87
C ASP A 519 14.07 -19.14 -8.71
N LEU A 520 13.40 -18.74 -9.79
CA LEU A 520 12.39 -17.68 -9.76
C LEU A 520 11.07 -18.15 -9.15
N SER A 521 10.30 -17.23 -8.58
CA SER A 521 8.88 -17.43 -8.30
C SER A 521 8.04 -17.28 -9.58
N ASP A 522 6.72 -17.46 -9.50
CA ASP A 522 5.82 -17.14 -10.62
C ASP A 522 5.79 -15.64 -10.92
N SER A 523 5.86 -14.78 -9.91
CA SER A 523 6.02 -13.33 -10.11
C SER A 523 7.35 -13.01 -10.79
N GLY A 524 8.45 -13.65 -10.37
CA GLY A 524 9.76 -13.51 -11.02
C GLY A 524 9.74 -13.92 -12.49
N ARG A 525 9.09 -15.03 -12.82
CA ARG A 525 8.90 -15.50 -14.21
C ARG A 525 8.08 -14.52 -15.05
N TYR A 526 6.95 -14.03 -14.55
CA TYR A 526 6.08 -13.14 -15.31
C TYR A 526 6.67 -11.72 -15.45
N ILE A 527 7.34 -11.19 -14.42
CA ILE A 527 8.07 -9.92 -14.51
C ILE A 527 9.24 -10.03 -15.50
N LYS A 528 9.94 -11.18 -15.57
CA LYS A 528 10.90 -11.46 -16.64
C LYS A 528 10.25 -11.40 -18.01
N GLU A 529 9.15 -12.13 -18.22
CA GLU A 529 8.42 -12.12 -19.50
C GLU A 529 8.04 -10.69 -19.92
N LYS A 530 7.54 -9.87 -18.99
CA LYS A 530 7.17 -8.48 -19.28
C LYS A 530 8.35 -7.59 -19.66
N ILE A 531 9.46 -7.65 -18.93
CA ILE A 531 10.68 -6.89 -19.28
C ILE A 531 11.26 -7.37 -20.62
N GLU A 532 11.32 -8.69 -20.86
CA GLU A 532 11.81 -9.26 -22.12
C GLU A 532 10.88 -8.95 -23.31
N SER A 533 9.57 -8.85 -23.09
CA SER A 533 8.58 -8.62 -24.16
C SER A 533 8.74 -7.28 -24.90
N PHE A 534 9.47 -6.32 -24.33
CA PHE A 534 9.81 -5.04 -24.97
C PHE A 534 10.93 -5.17 -26.01
N TYR A 535 11.85 -6.13 -25.82
CA TYR A 535 13.04 -6.35 -26.64
C TYR A 535 12.80 -7.31 -27.84
#